data_AF-A0A0C3GTB7-F1
#
_entry.id   AF-A0A0C3GTB7-F1
#
_cell.length_a   1.000
_cell.length_b   1.000
_cell.length_c   1.000
_cell.angle_alpha   90.00
_cell.angle_beta   90.00
_cell.angle_gamma   90.00
#
_symmetry.space_group_name_H-M   'P 1'
#
loop_
_entity.id
_entity.type
_entity.pdbx_description
1 polymer ?
#
loop_
_entity_poly.entity_id
_entity_poly.type
_entity_poly.pdbx_seq_one_letter_code
_entity_poly.pdbx_strand_id
1 'polypeptide(L)' 'WGNDKDTRPIVINGCYHDVTINLYKALNRLKFESSPRLIWADAICINQSDIKEKQHQIEIMADIYERAKTVIMWLGE' A
#
# COMPACT_ATOMS: atom_id res chain seq x y z
N TRP A 1 6.33 5.40 -10.23
CA TRP A 1 6.04 6.74 -10.76
C TRP A 1 6.20 7.75 -9.64
N GLY A 2 7.17 8.66 -9.77
CA GLY A 2 7.65 9.52 -8.69
C GLY A 2 9.14 9.27 -8.41
N ASN A 3 9.75 10.15 -7.62
CA ASN A 3 11.11 9.94 -7.10
C ASN A 3 11.02 8.95 -5.93
N ASP A 4 11.55 7.74 -6.08
CA ASP A 4 11.51 6.69 -5.06
C ASP A 4 12.22 7.09 -3.76
N LYS A 5 13.00 8.17 -3.78
CA LYS A 5 13.68 8.74 -2.61
C LYS A 5 12.83 9.77 -1.84
N ASP A 6 11.71 10.22 -2.40
CA ASP A 6 10.80 11.13 -1.70
C ASP A 6 9.76 10.31 -0.93
N THR A 7 10.05 10.11 0.36
CA THR A 7 9.22 9.30 1.26
C THR A 7 8.60 10.15 2.37
N ARG A 8 7.48 9.66 2.90
CA ARG A 8 6.83 10.20 4.09
C ARG A 8 6.52 9.07 5.06
N PRO A 9 6.65 9.32 6.37
CA PRO A 9 6.36 8.31 7.37
C PRO A 9 4.84 8.11 7.51
N ILE A 10 4.42 6.87 7.67
CA ILE A 10 3.11 6.46 8.17
C ILE A 10 3.29 5.61 9.43
N VAL A 11 2.24 5.50 10.24
CA VAL A 11 2.24 4.68 11.45
C VAL A 11 1.48 3.39 11.19
N ILE A 12 2.13 2.24 11.38
CA ILE A 12 1.54 0.90 11.30
C ILE A 12 1.84 0.17 12.60
N ASN A 13 0.81 -0.28 13.31
CA ASN A 13 0.95 -0.96 14.61
C ASN A 13 1.86 -0.22 15.62
N GLY A 14 1.87 1.12 15.58
CA GLY A 14 2.70 1.96 16.47
C GLY A 14 4.14 2.19 16.00
N CYS A 15 4.56 1.57 14.89
CA CYS A 15 5.88 1.75 14.29
C CYS A 15 5.81 2.70 13.09
N TYR A 16 6.89 3.47 12.87
CA TYR A 16 7.01 4.31 11.69
C TYR A 16 7.52 3.50 10.49
N HIS A 17 6.84 3.68 9.36
CA HIS A 17 7.22 3.09 8.08
C HIS A 17 7.27 4.17 7.01
N ASP A 18 8.36 4.25 6.27
CA ASP A 18 8.49 5.18 5.16
C ASP A 18 7.82 4.60 3.91
N VAL A 19 6.92 5.40 3.32
CA VAL A 19 6.27 5.09 2.05
C VAL A 19 6.54 6.19 1.05
N THR A 20 6.51 5.87 -0.25
CA THR A 20 6.65 6.88 -1.30
C THR A 20 5.58 7.97 -1.15
N ILE A 21 5.93 9.21 -1.50
CA ILE A 21 5.00 10.35 -1.42
C ILE A 21 3.69 10.09 -2.19
N ASN A 22 3.77 9.35 -3.31
CA ASN A 22 2.60 9.01 -4.10
C ASN A 22 1.63 8.10 -3.33
N LEU A 23 2.15 7.06 -2.67
CA LEU A 23 1.34 6.17 -1.84
C LEU A 23 0.80 6.91 -0.61
N TYR A 24 1.61 7.78 0.01
CA TYR A 24 1.16 8.61 1.12
C TYR A 24 -0.06 9.48 0.75
N LYS A 25 0.02 10.16 -0.40
CA LYS A 25 -1.09 10.97 -0.94
C LYS A 25 -2.32 10.12 -1.23
N ALA A 26 -2.14 8.97 -1.89
CA ALA A 26 -3.23 8.05 -2.19
C ALA A 26 -3.94 7.60 -0.89
N LEU A 27 -3.19 7.12 0.11
CA LEU A 27 -3.75 6.69 1.39
C LEU A 27 -4.49 7.81 2.11
N ASN A 28 -3.94 9.02 2.12
CA ASN A 28 -4.62 10.16 2.74
C ASN A 28 -5.93 10.51 2.04
N ARG A 29 -6.01 10.38 0.71
CA ARG A 29 -7.26 10.62 -0.03
C ARG A 29 -8.28 9.50 0.13
N LEU A 30 -7.83 8.29 0.45
CA LEU A 30 -8.68 7.14 0.71
C LEU A 30 -9.15 7.02 2.16
N LYS A 31 -8.62 7.84 3.08
CA LYS A 31 -9.13 7.94 4.45
C LYS A 31 -10.54 8.52 4.44
N PHE A 32 -11.47 7.84 5.12
CA PHE A 32 -12.79 8.38 5.41
C PHE A 32 -12.79 8.94 6.82
N GLU A 33 -13.39 10.11 7.01
CA GLU A 33 -13.45 10.77 8.32
C GLU A 33 -14.24 9.95 9.35
N SER A 34 -15.19 9.13 8.90
CA SER A 34 -16.18 8.48 9.77
C SER A 34 -15.98 6.97 9.96
N SER A 35 -15.11 6.30 9.20
CA SER A 35 -14.94 4.85 9.33
C SER A 35 -13.57 4.34 8.87
N PRO A 36 -13.01 3.33 9.55
CA PRO A 36 -11.79 2.68 9.11
C PRO A 36 -12.04 1.93 7.79
N ARG A 37 -11.01 1.89 6.94
CA ARG A 37 -11.01 1.10 5.71
C ARG A 37 -9.93 0.04 5.74
N LEU A 38 -10.28 -1.15 5.27
CA LEU A 38 -9.32 -2.18 4.94
C LEU A 38 -8.76 -1.88 3.55
N ILE A 39 -7.47 -1.57 3.49
CA ILE A 39 -6.75 -1.29 2.24
C ILE A 39 -5.57 -2.25 2.18
N TRP A 40 -5.41 -2.88 1.03
CA TRP A 40 -4.20 -3.62 0.69
C TRP A 40 -3.37 -2.77 -0.29
N ALA A 41 -2.08 -2.63 -0.01
CA ALA A 41 -1.11 -1.98 -0.89
C ALA A 41 0.17 -2.82 -0.85
N ASP A 42 0.66 -3.26 -2.01
CA ASP A 42 1.82 -4.16 -2.13
C ASP A 42 3.07 -3.60 -1.44
N ALA A 43 3.29 -2.28 -1.52
CA ALA A 43 4.40 -1.61 -0.87
C ALA A 43 4.34 -1.61 0.68
N ILE A 44 3.19 -1.95 1.27
CA ILE A 44 2.98 -2.05 2.72
C ILE A 44 2.77 -3.49 3.17
N CYS A 45 1.90 -4.21 2.48
CA CYS A 45 1.43 -5.53 2.89
C CYS A 45 2.38 -6.66 2.49
N ILE A 46 3.33 -6.41 1.58
CA ILE A 46 4.36 -7.37 1.20
C ILE A 46 5.67 -6.91 1.84
N ASN A 47 6.32 -7.80 2.60
CA ASN A 47 7.67 -7.55 3.04
C ASN A 47 8.64 -7.56 1.86
N GLN A 48 9.00 -6.38 1.38
CA GLN A 48 9.86 -6.23 0.20
C GLN A 48 11.29 -6.75 0.42
N SER A 49 11.70 -6.94 1.68
CA SER A 49 13.03 -7.43 2.06
C SER A 49 13.13 -8.96 2.18
N ASP A 50 11.99 -9.66 2.35
CA ASP A 50 11.95 -11.12 2.38
C ASP A 50 11.57 -11.64 0.99
N ILE A 51 12.57 -12.18 0.28
CA ILE A 51 12.39 -12.69 -1.09
C ILE A 51 11.38 -13.84 -1.13
N LYS A 52 11.35 -14.71 -0.12
CA LYS A 52 10.45 -15.87 -0.10
C LYS A 52 9.02 -15.43 0.11
N GLU A 53 8.79 -14.54 1.08
CA GLU A 53 7.46 -13.96 1.30
C GLU A 53 7.00 -13.20 0.06
N LYS A 54 7.87 -12.35 -0.50
CA LYS A 54 7.56 -11.57 -1.70
C LYS A 54 7.16 -12.46 -2.88
N GLN A 55 7.88 -13.55 -3.14
CA GLN A 55 7.53 -14.49 -4.19
C GLN A 55 6.14 -15.10 -3.95
N HIS A 56 5.89 -15.57 -2.73
CA HIS A 56 4.59 -16.13 -2.36
C HIS A 56 3.45 -15.10 -2.49
N GLN A 57 3.68 -13.85 -2.09
CA GLN A 57 2.70 -12.77 -2.22
C GLN A 57 2.39 -12.46 -3.69
N ILE A 58 3.42 -12.44 -4.55
CA ILE A 58 3.25 -12.22 -6.00
C ILE A 58 2.36 -13.31 -6.63
N GLU A 59 2.50 -14.57 -6.21
CA GLU A 59 1.69 -15.68 -6.71
C GLU A 59 0.19 -15.49 -6.39
N ILE A 60 -0.13 -14.90 -5.23
CA ILE A 60 -1.52 -14.68 -4.79
C ILE A 60 -2.07 -13.29 -5.13
N MET A 61 -1.29 -12.41 -5.77
CA MET A 61 -1.74 -11.05 -6.11
C MET A 61 -2.99 -11.08 -7.00
N ALA A 62 -3.06 -12.02 -7.96
CA ALA A 62 -4.22 -12.18 -8.82
C ALA A 62 -5.51 -12.43 -8.00
N ASP A 63 -5.43 -13.34 -7.03
CA ASP A 63 -6.55 -13.67 -6.14
C ASP A 63 -6.93 -12.49 -5.25
N ILE A 64 -5.96 -11.70 -4.78
CA ILE A 64 -6.21 -10.50 -3.98
C ILE A 64 -6.99 -9.48 -4.81
N TYR A 65 -6.57 -9.22 -6.05
CA TYR A 65 -7.28 -8.31 -6.94
C TYR A 65 -8.67 -8.83 -7.31
N GLU A 66 -8.82 -10.13 -7.57
CA GLU A 66 -10.10 -10.76 -7.89
C GLU A 66 -11.09 -10.66 -6.71
N ARG A 67 -10.61 -10.86 -5.49
CA ARG A 67 -11.44 -10.85 -4.27
C ARG A 67 -11.64 -9.45 -3.68
N ALA A 68 -10.93 -8.44 -4.17
CA ALA A 68 -11.08 -7.07 -3.70
C ALA A 68 -12.48 -6.55 -4.03
N LYS A 69 -13.17 -5.99 -3.03
CA LYS A 69 -14.46 -5.32 -3.23
C LYS A 69 -14.35 -4.17 -4.24
N THR A 70 -13.21 -3.50 -4.28
CA THR A 70 -12.92 -2.39 -5.19
C THR A 70 -11.42 -2.31 -5.41
N VAL A 71 -11.02 -2.22 -6.67
CA VAL A 71 -9.63 -1.93 -7.07
C VAL A 71 -9.55 -0.46 -7.43
N ILE A 72 -8.61 0.27 -6.83
CA ILE A 72 -8.44 1.71 -7.04
C ILE A 72 -7.13 1.93 -7.77
N MET A 73 -7.21 2.56 -8.94
CA MET A 73 -6.03 3.03 -9.66
C MET A 73 -5.75 4.48 -9.27
N TRP A 74 -4.53 4.74 -8.82
CA TRP A 74 -4.08 6.08 -8.43
C TRP A 74 -3.01 6.58 -9.40
N LEU A 75 -3.34 7.62 -10.17
CA LEU A 75 -2.46 8.18 -11.19
C LEU A 75 -1.60 9.35 -10.68
N GLY A 76 -1.68 9.65 -9.39
CA GLY A 76 -1.04 10.82 -8.80
C GLY A 76 -1.98 12.03 -8.72
N GLU A 77 -1.37 13.18 -8.49
CA GLU A 77 -1.99 14.50 -8.46
C GLU A 77 -1.21 15.43 -9.38
#